data_AF-A0A0W0VNL0-F1
#
_entry.id   AF-A0A0W0VNL0-F1
#
_cell.length_a   1.000
_cell.length_b   1.000
_cell.length_c   1.000
_cell.angle_alpha   90.00
_cell.angle_beta   90.00
_cell.angle_gamma   90.00
#
_symmetry.space_group_name_H-M   'P 1'
#
loop_
_entity.id
_entity.type
_entity.pdbx_description
1 polymer ?
#
loop_
_entity_poly.entity_id
_entity_poly.type
_entity_poly.pdbx_seq_one_letter_code
_entity_poly.pdbx_strand_id
1 'polypeptide(L)'
;MASFRIGVASLPYDADISPKRFNNVTGGAAIWVVSGLPDKVYEGIAEFFIYFSRPEVQLQWHLNTGYLPLGTKGAYQKLPALSAHPTLVLAQKELTENTDEAVRGLTGIHNQIRQINDEELESMFSGIKSPAKALHDAVSRANHALIRFKRNTQ
;
A
#
# COMPACT_ATOMS: atom_id res chain seq x y z
N MET A 1 0.94 3.80 28.78
CA MET A 1 1.96 3.12 27.94
C MET A 1 1.96 1.64 28.32
N ALA A 2 2.12 0.74 27.35
CA ALA A 2 2.18 -0.70 27.60
C ALA A 2 3.34 -1.04 28.56
N SER A 3 3.15 -1.98 29.48
CA SER A 3 4.13 -2.38 30.50
C SER A 3 5.21 -3.34 29.98
N PHE A 4 5.23 -3.62 28.68
CA PHE A 4 6.12 -4.59 28.05
C PHE A 4 6.86 -3.97 26.86
N ARG A 5 7.99 -4.56 26.48
CA ARG A 5 8.78 -4.13 25.32
C ARG A 5 8.07 -4.52 24.02
N ILE A 6 7.94 -3.57 23.10
CA ILE A 6 7.38 -3.79 21.77
C ILE A 6 8.51 -3.74 20.75
N GLY A 7 8.51 -4.70 19.81
CA GLY A 7 9.41 -4.75 18.67
C GLY A 7 8.65 -4.69 17.35
N VAL A 8 9.34 -4.35 16.27
CA VAL A 8 8.81 -4.37 14.90
C VAL A 8 9.79 -5.14 14.03
N ALA A 9 9.27 -5.98 13.14
CA ALA A 9 10.05 -6.83 12.24
C ALA A 9 9.39 -6.87 10.85
N SER A 10 10.17 -7.30 9.87
CA SER A 10 9.66 -7.58 8.52
C SER A 10 8.57 -8.66 8.54
N LEU A 11 7.64 -8.57 7.58
CA LEU A 11 6.60 -9.61 7.40
C LEU A 11 7.26 -10.98 7.15
N PRO A 12 6.79 -12.08 7.74
CA PRO A 12 7.29 -13.41 7.39
C PRO A 12 7.01 -13.73 5.92
N TYR A 13 7.84 -14.57 5.30
CA TYR A 13 7.59 -15.12 3.97
C TYR A 13 7.83 -16.63 3.99
N ASP A 14 7.21 -17.33 3.05
CA ASP A 14 7.36 -18.77 2.90
C ASP A 14 8.60 -19.08 2.04
N ALA A 15 9.64 -19.61 2.68
CA ALA A 15 10.91 -19.93 2.04
C ALA A 15 10.87 -21.22 1.20
N ASP A 16 9.88 -22.09 1.42
CA ASP A 16 9.69 -23.31 0.63
C ASP A 16 9.09 -22.98 -0.75
N ILE A 17 8.31 -21.89 -0.84
CA ILE A 17 7.71 -21.40 -2.08
C ILE A 17 8.66 -20.49 -2.86
N SER A 18 9.35 -19.58 -2.17
CA SER A 18 10.35 -18.71 -2.79
C SER A 18 11.56 -18.59 -1.90
N PRO A 19 12.78 -18.91 -2.38
CA PRO A 19 14.00 -18.70 -1.60
C PRO A 19 14.35 -17.22 -1.43
N LYS A 20 13.65 -16.31 -2.13
CA LYS A 20 13.87 -14.87 -2.09
C LYS A 20 12.63 -14.14 -1.59
N ARG A 21 12.84 -13.16 -0.71
CA ARG A 21 11.83 -12.15 -0.36
C ARG A 21 11.64 -11.18 -1.53
N PHE A 22 10.40 -10.90 -1.90
CA PHE A 22 10.02 -9.81 -2.81
C PHE A 22 9.55 -8.59 -2.04
N ASN A 23 9.52 -7.44 -2.71
CA ASN A 23 9.08 -6.19 -2.11
C ASN A 23 7.63 -6.27 -1.62
N ASN A 24 7.34 -5.57 -0.53
CA ASN A 24 5.96 -5.34 -0.11
C ASN A 24 5.25 -4.34 -1.05
N VAL A 25 3.92 -4.34 -0.99
CA VAL A 25 3.05 -3.33 -1.60
C VAL A 25 2.79 -2.18 -0.64
N THR A 26 2.72 -0.96 -1.15
CA THR A 26 2.23 0.18 -0.37
C THR A 26 0.70 0.20 -0.36
N GLY A 27 0.13 0.62 0.77
CA GLY A 27 -1.29 0.94 0.91
C GLY A 27 -1.50 2.44 1.16
N GLY A 28 -2.63 2.78 1.77
CA GLY A 28 -2.98 4.15 2.13
C GLY A 28 -3.81 4.85 1.05
N ALA A 29 -3.71 6.18 1.03
CA ALA A 29 -4.46 7.04 0.12
C ALA A 29 -3.52 7.82 -0.80
N ALA A 30 -4.08 8.37 -1.86
CA ALA A 30 -3.43 9.32 -2.74
C ALA A 30 -4.27 10.60 -2.81
N ILE A 31 -3.61 11.74 -3.03
CA ILE A 31 -4.29 13.01 -3.28
C ILE A 31 -4.46 13.17 -4.78
N TRP A 32 -5.70 13.31 -5.23
CA TRP A 32 -6.05 13.52 -6.63
C TRP A 32 -6.57 14.94 -6.84
N VAL A 33 -6.24 15.52 -7.99
CA VAL A 33 -6.75 16.83 -8.42
C VAL A 33 -7.93 16.61 -9.36
N VAL A 34 -9.06 17.22 -9.05
CA VAL A 34 -10.25 17.18 -9.91
C VAL A 34 -10.12 18.19 -11.05
N SER A 35 -10.71 17.88 -12.20
CA SER A 35 -10.75 18.78 -13.35
C SER A 35 -11.82 19.86 -13.20
N GLY A 36 -11.78 20.89 -14.06
CA GLY A 36 -12.79 21.95 -14.11
C GLY A 36 -12.60 23.10 -13.13
N LEU A 37 -11.46 23.17 -12.45
CA LEU A 37 -11.12 24.29 -11.55
C LEU A 37 -10.52 25.48 -12.34
N PRO A 38 -10.64 26.72 -11.82
CA PRO A 38 -9.95 27.87 -12.39
C PRO A 38 -8.42 27.74 -12.29
N ASP A 39 -7.68 28.32 -13.25
CA ASP A 39 -6.20 28.28 -13.30
C ASP A 39 -5.56 28.70 -11.98
N LYS A 40 -6.11 29.74 -11.33
CA LYS A 40 -5.59 30.23 -10.06
C LYS A 40 -5.64 29.18 -8.94
N VAL A 41 -6.64 28.28 -8.98
CA VAL A 41 -6.76 27.19 -8.01
C VAL A 41 -5.71 26.11 -8.30
N TYR A 42 -5.46 25.79 -9.57
CA TYR A 42 -4.40 24.85 -9.93
C TYR A 42 -3.01 25.34 -9.52
N GLU A 43 -2.72 26.64 -9.65
CA GLU A 43 -1.48 27.24 -9.13
C GLU A 43 -1.32 26.98 -7.63
N GLY A 44 -2.37 27.23 -6.83
CA GLY A 44 -2.33 26.98 -5.39
C GLY A 44 -2.17 25.50 -5.02
N ILE A 45 -2.81 24.60 -5.78
CA ILE A 45 -2.65 23.15 -5.60
C ILE A 45 -1.21 22.72 -5.91
N ALA A 46 -0.59 23.27 -6.96
CA ALA A 46 0.79 22.97 -7.30
C ALA A 46 1.76 23.45 -6.20
N GLU A 47 1.56 24.66 -5.67
CA GLU A 47 2.33 25.17 -4.53
C GLU A 47 2.18 24.27 -3.29
N PHE A 48 0.96 23.78 -3.02
CA PHE A 48 0.74 22.82 -1.94
C PHE A 48 1.49 21.50 -2.17
N PHE A 49 1.48 20.94 -3.38
CA PHE A 49 2.26 19.72 -3.68
C PHE A 49 3.77 19.93 -3.56
N ILE A 50 4.27 21.09 -3.96
CA ILE A 50 5.67 21.47 -3.74
C ILE A 50 5.99 21.51 -2.24
N TYR A 51 5.15 22.17 -1.43
CA TYR A 51 5.33 22.19 0.02
C TYR A 51 5.27 20.79 0.64
N PHE A 52 4.22 20.02 0.31
CA PHE A 52 3.96 18.72 0.90
C PHE A 52 5.07 17.72 0.57
N SER A 53 5.63 17.76 -0.64
CA SER A 53 6.71 16.86 -1.07
C SER A 53 8.09 17.20 -0.50
N ARG A 54 8.24 18.25 0.32
CA ARG A 54 9.52 18.56 0.96
C ARG A 54 9.93 17.47 1.95
N PRO A 55 11.20 17.04 1.99
CA PRO A 55 11.66 15.97 2.87
C PRO A 55 11.37 16.22 4.36
N GLU A 56 11.51 17.47 4.82
CA GLU A 56 11.22 17.87 6.20
C GLU A 56 9.73 17.76 6.55
N VAL A 57 8.85 18.12 5.62
CA VAL A 57 7.39 17.99 5.78
C VAL A 57 7.01 16.51 5.81
N GLN A 58 7.59 15.69 4.93
CA GLN A 58 7.37 14.25 4.90
C GLN A 58 7.90 13.54 6.16
N LEU A 59 9.05 13.96 6.69
CA LEU A 59 9.57 13.45 7.95
C LEU A 59 8.64 13.81 9.11
N GLN A 60 8.19 15.07 9.19
CA GLN A 60 7.26 15.50 10.22
C GLN A 60 5.92 14.76 10.12
N TRP A 61 5.40 14.54 8.91
CA TRP A 61 4.20 13.73 8.68
C TRP A 61 4.38 12.30 9.20
N HIS A 62 5.52 11.66 8.88
CA HIS A 62 5.84 10.33 9.39
C HIS A 62 5.90 10.29 10.92
N LEU A 63 6.60 11.22 11.55
CA LEU A 63 6.75 11.25 13.01
C LEU A 63 5.42 11.45 13.73
N ASN A 64 4.50 12.22 13.15
CA ASN A 64 3.20 12.50 13.74
C ASN A 64 2.17 11.38 13.52
N THR A 65 2.30 10.60 12.45
CA THR A 65 1.22 9.69 12.00
C THR A 65 1.64 8.23 11.82
N GLY A 66 2.93 7.96 11.68
CA GLY A 66 3.47 6.66 11.30
C GLY A 66 3.42 6.35 9.79
N TYR A 67 2.77 7.19 8.97
CA TYR A 67 2.75 6.99 7.51
C TYR A 67 4.14 7.10 6.89
N LEU A 68 4.35 6.38 5.80
CA LEU A 68 5.61 6.44 5.06
C LEU A 68 5.73 7.76 4.29
N PRO A 69 6.94 8.33 4.16
CA PRO A 69 7.23 9.37 3.20
C PRO A 69 6.83 8.96 1.78
N LEU A 70 6.55 9.94 0.92
CA LEU A 70 6.15 9.73 -0.49
C LEU A 70 7.09 8.83 -1.32
N GLY A 71 8.35 8.65 -0.90
CA GLY A 71 9.27 7.74 -1.56
C GLY A 71 10.44 7.31 -0.69
N THR A 72 11.22 6.37 -1.21
CA THR A 72 12.38 5.77 -0.53
C THR A 72 13.74 6.19 -1.14
N LYS A 73 13.71 6.93 -2.26
CA LYS A 73 14.87 7.31 -3.07
C LYS A 73 14.98 8.84 -3.19
N GLY A 74 16.10 9.32 -3.73
CA GLY A 74 16.31 10.74 -4.00
C GLY A 74 16.27 11.58 -2.73
N ALA A 75 15.44 12.62 -2.72
CA ALA A 75 15.33 13.56 -1.60
C ALA A 75 14.91 12.89 -0.27
N TYR A 76 14.27 11.72 -0.32
CA TYR A 76 13.81 11.01 0.88
C TYR A 76 14.79 9.95 1.41
N GLN A 77 15.86 9.64 0.68
CA GLN A 77 16.73 8.49 0.98
C GLN A 77 17.33 8.53 2.39
N LYS A 78 17.59 9.74 2.92
CA LYS A 78 18.21 9.95 4.22
C LYS A 78 17.22 10.01 5.39
N LEU A 79 15.91 10.13 5.12
CA LEU A 79 14.90 10.27 6.19
C LEU A 79 14.88 9.13 7.22
N PRO A 80 15.08 7.86 6.84
CA PRO A 80 15.04 6.76 7.80
C PRO A 80 16.13 6.86 8.88
N ALA A 81 17.30 7.42 8.55
CA ALA A 81 18.38 7.66 9.52
C ALA A 81 18.07 8.81 10.50
N LEU A 82 17.07 9.64 10.19
CA LEU A 82 16.63 10.77 11.03
C LEU A 82 15.44 10.41 11.92
N SER A 83 14.81 9.23 11.71
CA SER A 83 13.73 8.76 12.56
C SER A 83 14.28 8.00 13.76
N ALA A 84 13.78 8.31 14.96
CA ALA A 84 14.13 7.59 16.17
C ALA A 84 13.52 6.17 16.22
N HIS A 85 12.51 5.89 15.39
CA HIS A 85 11.83 4.61 15.34
C HIS A 85 12.33 3.75 14.16
N PRO A 86 12.57 2.44 14.37
CA PRO A 86 13.10 1.55 13.34
C PRO A 86 12.10 1.26 12.21
N THR A 87 10.83 1.65 12.37
CA THR A 87 9.75 1.39 11.42
C THR A 87 10.04 1.94 10.03
N LEU A 88 10.59 3.15 9.95
CA LEU A 88 10.88 3.77 8.65
C LEU A 88 12.06 3.09 7.93
N VAL A 89 13.07 2.65 8.68
CA VAL A 89 14.20 1.88 8.15
C VAL A 89 13.72 0.51 7.62
N LEU A 90 12.90 -0.19 8.40
CA LEU A 90 12.32 -1.48 8.01
C LEU A 90 11.45 -1.33 6.75
N ALA A 91 10.57 -0.33 6.72
CA ALA A 91 9.72 -0.07 5.57
C ALA A 91 10.52 0.27 4.31
N GLN A 92 11.57 1.10 4.42
CA GLN A 92 12.44 1.41 3.28
C GLN A 92 13.08 0.15 2.71
N LYS A 93 13.57 -0.73 3.58
CA LYS A 93 14.14 -2.03 3.17
C LYS A 93 13.09 -2.88 2.45
N GLU A 94 11.93 -3.11 3.06
CA GLU A 94 10.90 -3.98 2.50
C GLU A 94 10.29 -3.47 1.19
N LEU A 95 10.30 -2.16 0.93
CA LEU A 95 9.80 -1.58 -0.32
C LEU A 95 10.83 -1.56 -1.45
N THR A 96 12.12 -1.74 -1.14
CA THR A 96 13.20 -1.62 -2.13
C THR A 96 13.90 -2.94 -2.44
N GLU A 97 13.69 -3.97 -1.61
CA GLU A 97 14.29 -5.29 -1.77
C GLU A 97 13.59 -6.09 -2.89
N ASN A 98 14.38 -6.60 -3.86
CA ASN A 98 13.94 -7.49 -4.95
C ASN A 98 12.59 -7.08 -5.59
N THR A 99 12.54 -5.88 -6.18
CA THR A 99 11.31 -5.36 -6.76
C THR A 99 10.77 -6.23 -7.90
N ASP A 100 9.55 -6.72 -7.77
CA ASP A 100 8.80 -7.41 -8.83
C ASP A 100 7.94 -6.41 -9.60
N GLU A 101 8.02 -6.42 -10.93
CA GLU A 101 7.22 -5.54 -11.78
C GLU A 101 5.74 -5.92 -11.78
N ALA A 102 5.39 -7.18 -11.50
CA ALA A 102 4.01 -7.64 -11.37
C ALA A 102 3.25 -6.95 -10.23
N VAL A 103 3.97 -6.33 -9.29
CA VAL A 103 3.43 -5.68 -8.09
C VAL A 103 3.08 -4.20 -8.35
N ARG A 104 3.37 -3.66 -9.54
CA ARG A 104 3.10 -2.25 -9.87
C ARG A 104 1.63 -2.02 -10.22
N GLY A 105 0.91 -1.38 -9.29
CA GLY A 105 -0.29 -0.59 -9.57
C GLY A 105 -1.49 -1.42 -10.03
N LEU A 106 -2.29 -1.90 -9.09
CA LEU A 106 -3.61 -2.46 -9.40
C LEU A 106 -4.56 -1.31 -9.75
N THR A 107 -4.97 -1.22 -11.00
CA THR A 107 -5.94 -0.23 -11.49
C THR A 107 -7.34 -0.84 -11.60
N GLY A 108 -8.39 -0.02 -11.47
CA GLY A 108 -9.79 -0.45 -11.58
C GLY A 108 -10.49 -0.72 -10.25
N ILE A 109 -11.26 -1.80 -10.15
CA ILE A 109 -12.18 -2.10 -9.05
C ILE A 109 -11.51 -2.77 -7.83
N HIS A 110 -10.31 -2.34 -7.46
CA HIS A 110 -9.52 -3.00 -6.40
C HIS A 110 -10.26 -3.08 -5.06
N ASN A 111 -11.04 -2.05 -4.69
CA ASN A 111 -11.82 -2.05 -3.45
C ASN A 111 -12.88 -3.17 -3.44
N GLN A 112 -13.55 -3.42 -4.56
CA GLN A 112 -14.55 -4.50 -4.65
C GLN A 112 -13.88 -5.87 -4.60
N ILE A 113 -12.72 -6.02 -5.24
CA ILE A 113 -11.93 -7.26 -5.18
C ILE A 113 -11.46 -7.53 -3.75
N ARG A 114 -11.01 -6.49 -3.03
CA ARG A 114 -10.62 -6.62 -1.62
C ARG A 114 -11.79 -7.08 -0.76
N GLN A 115 -12.96 -6.47 -0.91
CA GLN A 115 -14.16 -6.90 -0.19
C GLN A 115 -14.52 -8.37 -0.47
N ILE A 116 -14.45 -8.80 -1.74
CA ILE A 116 -14.66 -10.21 -2.11
C ILE A 116 -13.66 -11.11 -1.38
N ASN A 117 -12.38 -10.74 -1.37
CA ASN A 117 -11.34 -11.52 -0.70
C ASN A 117 -11.57 -11.57 0.82
N ASP A 118 -11.95 -10.45 1.45
CA ASP A 118 -12.22 -10.38 2.89
C ASP A 118 -13.35 -11.34 3.27
N GLU A 119 -14.48 -11.31 2.54
CA GLU A 119 -15.63 -12.21 2.80
C GLU A 119 -15.27 -13.71 2.64
N GLU A 120 -14.45 -14.05 1.65
CA GLU A 120 -14.02 -15.43 1.41
C GLU A 120 -13.00 -15.90 2.46
N LEU A 121 -12.09 -15.03 2.89
CA LEU A 121 -11.15 -15.30 3.98
C LEU A 121 -11.88 -15.46 5.31
N GLU A 122 -12.88 -14.62 5.62
CA GLU A 122 -13.73 -14.76 6.80
C GLU A 122 -14.49 -16.09 6.80
N SER A 123 -15.04 -16.49 5.65
CA SER A 123 -15.70 -17.79 5.48
C SER A 123 -14.73 -18.97 5.68
N MET A 124 -13.47 -18.81 5.26
CA MET A 124 -12.42 -19.79 5.48
C MET A 124 -12.06 -19.90 6.97
N PHE A 125 -11.78 -18.76 7.63
CA PHE A 125 -11.35 -18.76 9.04
C PHE A 125 -12.45 -19.19 10.01
N SER A 126 -13.72 -19.01 9.64
CA SER A 126 -14.87 -19.52 10.41
C SER A 126 -15.17 -21.01 10.17
N GLY A 127 -14.44 -21.67 9.26
CA GLY A 127 -14.62 -23.09 8.95
C GLY A 127 -15.80 -23.41 8.03
N ILE A 128 -16.47 -22.40 7.46
CA ILE A 128 -17.59 -22.59 6.53
C ILE A 128 -17.08 -23.12 5.18
N LYS A 129 -15.92 -22.65 4.72
CA LYS A 129 -15.26 -23.09 3.48
C LYS A 129 -13.87 -23.63 3.78
N SER A 130 -13.44 -24.62 2.99
CA SER A 130 -12.02 -25.00 2.97
C SER A 130 -11.18 -23.89 2.32
N PRO A 131 -9.87 -23.80 2.63
CA PRO A 131 -8.99 -22.81 2.00
C PRO A 131 -9.02 -22.85 0.47
N ALA A 132 -8.96 -24.05 -0.12
CA ALA A 132 -9.02 -24.22 -1.57
C ALA A 132 -10.35 -23.69 -2.16
N LYS A 133 -11.48 -23.92 -1.48
CA LYS A 133 -12.80 -23.45 -1.94
C LYS A 133 -12.93 -21.94 -1.84
N ALA A 134 -12.50 -21.35 -0.72
CA ALA A 134 -12.54 -19.90 -0.51
C ALA A 134 -11.72 -19.15 -1.57
N LEU A 135 -10.49 -19.61 -1.85
CA LEU A 135 -9.63 -19.02 -2.88
C LEU A 135 -10.24 -19.15 -4.28
N HIS A 136 -10.80 -20.31 -4.61
CA HIS A 136 -11.45 -20.52 -5.91
C HIS A 136 -12.67 -19.59 -6.10
N ASP A 137 -13.50 -19.47 -5.06
CA ASP A 137 -14.68 -18.60 -5.09
C ASP A 137 -14.28 -17.12 -5.20
N ALA A 138 -13.25 -16.69 -4.45
CA ALA A 138 -12.71 -15.33 -4.55
C ALA A 138 -12.30 -15.00 -5.98
N VAL A 139 -11.53 -15.89 -6.63
CA VAL A 139 -11.11 -15.72 -8.03
C VAL A 139 -12.31 -15.65 -8.98
N SER A 140 -13.27 -16.57 -8.84
CA SER A 140 -14.47 -16.60 -9.68
C SER A 140 -15.28 -15.31 -9.57
N ARG A 141 -15.55 -14.85 -8.34
CA ARG A 141 -16.29 -13.62 -8.04
C ARG A 141 -15.55 -12.38 -8.53
N ALA A 142 -14.24 -12.30 -8.29
CA ALA A 142 -13.40 -11.18 -8.74
C ALA A 142 -13.36 -11.11 -10.28
N ASN A 143 -13.19 -12.23 -10.97
CA ASN A 143 -13.22 -12.29 -12.44
C ASN A 143 -14.54 -11.80 -13.01
N HIS A 144 -15.67 -12.20 -12.41
CA HIS A 144 -16.98 -11.72 -12.82
C HIS A 144 -17.10 -10.19 -12.67
N ALA A 145 -16.63 -9.63 -11.55
CA ALA A 145 -16.60 -8.19 -11.32
C ALA A 145 -15.70 -7.46 -12.33
N LEU A 146 -14.52 -8.00 -12.61
CA LEU A 146 -13.57 -7.45 -13.59
C LEU A 146 -14.16 -7.42 -15.01
N ILE A 147 -14.85 -8.48 -15.44
CA ILE A 147 -15.53 -8.54 -16.74
C ILE A 147 -16.60 -7.45 -16.83
N ARG A 148 -17.38 -7.25 -15.77
CA ARG A 148 -18.39 -6.19 -15.72
C ARG A 148 -17.76 -4.80 -15.76
N PHE A 149 -16.70 -4.57 -15.00
CA PHE A 149 -15.97 -3.30 -15.02
C PHE A 149 -15.47 -2.99 -16.43
N LYS A 150 -14.75 -3.94 -17.05
CA LYS A 150 -14.23 -3.79 -18.42
C LYS A 150 -15.33 -3.42 -19.42
N ARG A 151 -16.51 -4.02 -19.33
CA ARG A 151 -17.66 -3.72 -20.22
C ARG A 151 -18.24 -2.32 -20.03
N ASN A 152 -18.10 -1.73 -18.84
CA ASN A 152 -18.71 -0.45 -18.50
C ASN A 152 -17.74 0.74 -18.63
N THR A 153 -16.44 0.49 -18.81
CA THR A 153 -15.40 1.52 -18.89
C THR A 153 -14.60 1.49 -20.18
N GLN A 154 -14.96 0.61 -21.11
CA GLN A 154 -14.49 0.61 -22.50
C GLN A 154 -15.63 1.08 -23.39
#